data_AF-A0AAW4UQL7-F1
#
_entry.id   AF-A0AAW4UQL7-F1
#
_cell.length_a   1.000
_cell.length_b   1.000
_cell.length_c   1.000
_cell.angle_alpha   90.00
_cell.angle_beta   90.00
_cell.angle_gamma   90.00
#
_symmetry.space_group_name_H-M   'P 1'
#
loop_
_entity.id
_entity.type
_entity.pdbx_description
1 polymer ?
#
loop_
_entity_poly.entity_id
_entity_poly.type
_entity_poly.pdbx_seq_one_letter_code
_entity_poly.pdbx_strand_id
1 'polypeptide(L)'
;GKVEPASQREYGKATIHVENGGRLFDGLPEAQVVCMSHADLVTEVPAGFTIDASSDHCPISAMSNTDKHLYAVQVHPEVRHSVYGN
;
A
#
# COMPACT_ATOMS: atom_id res chain seq x y z
N GLY A 1 15.62 -1.29 2.20
CA GLY A 1 14.64 -0.24 1.88
C GLY A 1 15.05 0.41 0.57
N LYS A 2 14.30 0.19 -0.50
CA LYS A 2 14.68 0.58 -1.87
C LYS A 2 13.46 1.12 -2.63
N VAL A 3 13.67 2.19 -3.38
CA VAL A 3 12.65 2.81 -4.26
C VAL A 3 13.23 2.83 -5.68
N GLU A 4 12.40 2.46 -6.65
CA GLU A 4 12.77 2.45 -8.06
C GLU A 4 11.65 3.04 -8.92
N PRO A 5 11.97 3.58 -10.12
CA PRO A 5 10.95 4.00 -11.06
C PRO A 5 10.04 2.83 -11.43
N ALA A 6 8.73 3.05 -11.42
CA ALA A 6 7.77 2.03 -11.82
C ALA A 6 7.84 1.80 -13.34
N SER A 7 7.80 0.54 -13.77
CA SER A 7 7.74 0.18 -15.19
C SER A 7 6.43 0.64 -15.84
N GLN A 8 5.35 0.67 -15.05
CA GLN A 8 4.06 1.25 -15.38
C GLN A 8 3.65 2.19 -14.25
N ARG A 9 3.26 3.40 -14.60
CA ARG A 9 2.78 4.37 -13.61
C ARG A 9 1.32 4.05 -13.29
N GLU A 10 0.99 3.83 -12.03
CA GLU A 10 -0.39 3.64 -11.59
C GLU A 10 -1.00 4.98 -11.18
N TYR A 11 -1.99 5.40 -11.96
CA TYR A 11 -2.81 6.58 -11.68
C TYR A 11 -4.29 6.20 -11.72
N GLY A 12 -5.02 6.54 -10.66
CA GLY A 12 -6.45 6.31 -10.56
C GLY A 12 -6.80 5.09 -9.72
N LYS A 13 -7.91 4.42 -10.05
CA LYS A 13 -8.43 3.31 -9.26
C LYS A 13 -7.63 2.04 -9.51
N ALA A 14 -7.18 1.43 -8.42
CA ALA A 14 -6.56 0.11 -8.41
C ALA A 14 -7.19 -0.75 -7.30
N THR A 15 -7.03 -2.07 -7.42
CA THR A 15 -7.37 -3.00 -6.34
C THR A 15 -6.09 -3.39 -5.63
N ILE A 16 -6.08 -3.26 -4.31
CA ILE A 16 -5.03 -3.83 -3.46
C ILE A 16 -5.55 -5.08 -2.74
N HIS A 17 -4.61 -5.96 -2.41
CA HIS A 17 -4.81 -7.17 -1.63
C HIS A 17 -4.04 -7.03 -0.31
N VAL A 18 -4.75 -7.08 0.81
CA VAL A 18 -4.18 -7.07 2.15
C VAL A 18 -3.72 -8.47 2.50
N GLU A 19 -2.42 -8.65 2.77
CA GLU A 19 -1.81 -9.98 2.94
C GLU A 19 -1.64 -10.36 4.41
N ASN A 20 -1.30 -9.39 5.26
CA ASN A 20 -0.92 -9.66 6.66
C ASN A 20 -1.87 -9.07 7.71
N GLY A 21 -3.02 -8.52 7.28
CA GLY A 21 -4.02 -7.94 8.18
C GLY A 21 -3.41 -6.94 9.17
N GLY A 22 -2.36 -6.22 8.74
CA GLY A 22 -1.61 -5.30 9.59
C GLY A 22 -2.55 -4.30 10.28
N ARG A 23 -2.14 -3.76 11.44
CA ARG A 23 -2.98 -2.88 12.27
C ARG A 23 -3.70 -1.76 11.51
N LEU A 24 -3.14 -1.29 10.41
CA LEU A 24 -3.74 -0.26 9.56
C LEU A 24 -5.01 -0.72 8.83
N PHE A 25 -5.15 -2.02 8.56
CA PHE A 25 -6.23 -2.64 7.80
C PHE A 25 -7.17 -3.49 8.66
N ASP A 26 -7.05 -3.41 9.99
CA ASP A 26 -7.87 -4.21 10.91
C ASP A 26 -9.37 -3.92 10.72
N GLY A 27 -10.16 -4.98 10.59
CA GLY A 27 -11.60 -4.89 10.31
C GLY A 27 -11.98 -4.47 8.88
N LEU A 28 -11.02 -4.30 7.97
CA LEU A 28 -11.28 -3.98 6.56
C LEU A 28 -11.23 -5.25 5.67
N PRO A 29 -11.88 -5.22 4.48
CA PRO A 29 -11.82 -6.34 3.55
C PRO A 29 -10.42 -6.61 3.00
N GLU A 30 -10.14 -7.87 2.63
CA GLU A 30 -8.86 -8.27 2.03
C GLU A 30 -8.61 -7.60 0.67
N ALA A 31 -9.65 -7.43 -0.14
CA ALA A 31 -9.56 -6.73 -1.42
C ALA A 31 -10.22 -5.35 -1.32
N GLN A 32 -9.48 -4.30 -1.67
CA GLN A 32 -9.94 -2.92 -1.52
C GLN A 32 -9.68 -2.11 -2.77
N VAL A 33 -10.67 -1.30 -3.17
CA VAL A 33 -10.50 -0.32 -4.24
C VAL A 33 -9.92 0.95 -3.64
N VAL A 34 -8.77 1.36 -4.17
CA VAL A 34 -7.97 2.49 -3.70
C VAL A 34 -7.57 3.41 -4.85
N CYS A 35 -7.24 4.65 -4.51
CA CYS A 35 -6.68 5.62 -5.45
C CYS A 35 -5.15 5.59 -5.40
N MET A 36 -4.52 5.08 -6.45
CA MET A 36 -3.07 5.12 -6.66
C MET A 36 -2.70 6.37 -7.46
N SER A 37 -1.55 6.98 -7.16
CA SER A 37 -1.00 8.07 -7.95
C SER A 37 0.51 8.19 -7.76
N HIS A 38 1.26 7.23 -8.30
CA HIS A 38 2.71 7.18 -8.14
C HIS A 38 3.45 6.84 -9.44
N ALA A 39 4.64 7.43 -9.58
CA ALA A 39 5.57 7.17 -10.69
C ALA A 39 6.74 6.25 -10.28
N ASP A 40 7.00 6.17 -8.98
CA ASP A 40 8.00 5.30 -8.37
C ASP A 40 7.29 4.28 -7.48
N LEU A 41 7.95 3.17 -7.17
CA LEU A 41 7.44 2.16 -6.25
C LEU A 41 8.55 1.68 -5.31
N VAL A 42 8.14 1.21 -4.13
CA VAL A 42 9.04 0.54 -3.20
C VAL A 42 9.28 -0.89 -3.72
N THR A 43 10.54 -1.28 -3.93
CA THR A 43 10.92 -2.64 -4.36
C THR A 43 11.47 -3.49 -3.22
N GLU A 44 11.85 -2.87 -2.11
CA GLU A 44 12.36 -3.55 -0.93
C GLU A 44 11.95 -2.79 0.33
N VAL A 45 11.29 -3.47 1.27
CA VAL A 45 10.94 -2.87 2.57
C VAL A 45 12.21 -2.62 3.40
N PRO A 46 12.26 -1.57 4.26
CA PRO A 46 13.35 -1.39 5.21
C PRO A 46 13.39 -2.52 6.25
N ALA A 47 14.55 -2.70 6.91
CA ALA A 47 14.67 -3.70 7.98
C ALA A 47 13.65 -3.46 9.10
N GLY A 48 12.97 -4.54 9.52
CA GLY A 48 11.91 -4.50 10.53
C GLY A 48 10.55 -4.01 10.01
N PHE A 49 10.40 -3.78 8.70
CA PHE A 49 9.08 -3.57 8.09
C PHE A 49 8.54 -4.88 7.52
N THR A 50 7.21 -5.02 7.56
CA THR A 50 6.45 -6.06 6.89
C THR A 50 5.62 -5.45 5.78
N ILE A 51 5.40 -6.21 4.69
CA ILE A 51 4.46 -5.82 3.64
C ILE A 51 3.06 -6.09 4.16
N ASP A 52 2.17 -5.11 4.08
CA ASP A 52 0.81 -5.24 4.57
C ASP A 52 -0.20 -5.42 3.43
N ALA A 53 0.09 -4.85 2.25
CA ALA A 53 -0.75 -4.98 1.07
C ALA A 53 0.05 -4.85 -0.24
N SER A 54 -0.47 -5.44 -1.31
CA SER A 54 0.12 -5.47 -2.66
C SER A 54 -0.94 -5.22 -3.75
N SER A 55 -0.51 -4.87 -4.96
CA SER A 55 -1.33 -4.85 -6.19
C SER A 55 -0.57 -5.50 -7.34
N ASP A 56 -1.24 -5.74 -8.45
CA ASP A 56 -0.64 -6.36 -9.66
C ASP A 56 0.57 -5.60 -10.21
N HIS A 57 0.63 -4.27 -10.03
CA HIS A 57 1.76 -3.45 -10.48
C HIS A 57 2.51 -2.72 -9.35
N CYS A 58 2.08 -2.87 -8.10
CA CYS A 58 2.74 -2.33 -6.92
C CYS A 58 2.86 -3.41 -5.82
N PRO A 59 3.94 -4.22 -5.83
CA PRO A 59 4.09 -5.33 -4.90
C PRO A 59 4.17 -4.90 -3.42
N ILE A 60 4.50 -3.64 -3.15
CA ILE A 60 4.53 -3.05 -1.81
C ILE A 60 3.62 -1.82 -1.84
N SER A 61 2.31 -2.06 -1.79
CA SER A 61 1.29 -1.00 -1.76
C SER A 61 1.09 -0.43 -0.35
N ALA A 62 1.39 -1.23 0.68
CA ALA A 62 1.46 -0.78 2.07
C ALA A 62 2.49 -1.59 2.86
N MET A 63 3.09 -0.96 3.87
CA MET A 63 4.04 -1.61 4.77
C MET A 63 3.99 -0.98 6.16
N SER A 64 4.37 -1.74 7.18
CA SER A 64 4.44 -1.23 8.55
C SER A 64 5.60 -1.80 9.35
N ASN A 65 6.02 -1.03 10.36
CA ASN A 65 6.86 -1.46 11.46
C ASN A 65 6.08 -1.19 12.74
N THR A 66 5.44 -2.23 13.26
CA THR A 66 4.55 -2.15 14.41
C THR A 66 5.28 -1.77 15.71
N ASP A 67 6.51 -2.24 15.90
CA ASP A 67 7.35 -1.92 17.06
C ASP A 67 7.68 -0.42 17.14
N LYS A 68 7.83 0.24 15.98
CA LYS A 68 8.12 1.67 15.88
C LYS A 68 6.88 2.53 15.60
N HIS A 69 5.70 1.92 15.51
CA HIS A 69 4.45 2.59 15.13
C HIS A 69 4.55 3.36 13.79
N LEU A 70 5.28 2.81 12.82
CA LEU A 70 5.42 3.41 11.49
C LEU A 70 4.56 2.64 10.50
N TYR A 71 3.78 3.38 9.71
CA TYR A 71 2.89 2.86 8.68
C TYR A 71 3.07 3.69 7.42
N ALA A 72 3.13 3.02 6.27
CA ALA A 72 3.29 3.66 4.98
C ALA A 72 2.32 3.04 3.98
N VAL A 73 1.76 3.88 3.13
CA VAL A 73 0.87 3.50 2.04
C VAL A 73 1.30 4.21 0.76
N GLN A 74 1.17 3.52 -0.37
CA GLN A 74 1.38 4.09 -1.70
C GLN A 74 0.07 4.68 -2.29
N VAL A 75 -1.05 4.41 -1.62
CA VAL A 75 -2.40 4.88 -1.98
C VAL A 75 -2.69 6.25 -1.36
N HIS A 76 -3.70 6.93 -1.89
CA HIS A 76 -4.32 8.11 -1.28
C HIS A 76 -5.58 7.72 -0.50
N PRO A 77 -5.49 7.41 0.81
CA PRO A 77 -6.65 7.01 1.60
C PRO A 77 -7.67 8.15 1.76
N GLU A 78 -7.24 9.41 1.73
CA GLU A 78 -8.07 10.60 1.93
C GLU A 78 -9.06 10.87 0.79
N VAL A 79 -8.84 10.28 -0.39
CA VAL A 79 -9.65 10.53 -1.58
C VAL A 79 -10.84 9.57 -1.60
N ARG A 80 -12.04 10.08 -1.91
CA ARG A 80 -13.30 9.28 -1.98
C ARG A 80 -13.26 8.06 -2.91
N HIS A 81 -12.29 8.00 -3.81
CA HIS A 81 -12.08 6.85 -4.69
C HIS A 81 -11.44 5.66 -3.96
N SER A 82 -10.86 5.88 -2.78
CA SER A 82 -10.47 4.85 -1.82
C SER A 82 -11.66 4.51 -0.93
N VAL A 83 -12.28 3.36 -1.19
CA VAL A 83 -13.60 3.00 -0.63
C VAL A 83 -13.59 2.91 0.90
N TYR A 84 -12.47 2.48 1.48
CA TYR A 84 -12.30 2.28 2.92
C TYR A 84 -11.27 3.22 3.55
N GLY A 85 -11.03 4.38 2.91
CA GLY A 85 -10.02 5.33 3.37
C GLY A 85 -10.46 6.34 4.44
N ASN A 86 -11.75 6.31 4.84
CA ASN A 86 -12.35 7.21 5.85
C ASN A 86 -12.96 6.42 7.01
#